data_AF-A0A1Y4RDJ1-F1
#
_entry.id   AF-A0A1Y4RDJ1-F1
#
_cell.length_a   1.000
_cell.length_b   1.000
_cell.length_c   1.000
_cell.angle_alpha   90.00
_cell.angle_beta   90.00
_cell.angle_gamma   90.00
#
_symmetry.space_group_name_H-M   'P 1'
#
loop_
_entity.id
_entity.type
_entity.pdbx_description
1 polymer ?
#
loop_
_entity_poly.entity_id
_entity_poly.type
_entity_poly.pdbx_seq_one_letter_code
_entity_poly.pdbx_strand_id
1 'polypeptide(L)'
;MIKKWLICLCVFVLCLQITPVHGEELKLAPNASASLLMEASSRQVLYSNHEKEKLFPASTTKIMTMILLFEAIEKGSLKWDEELTCSAYAASMGGSQIYLEEGEKMSVADLFKAISIASANDACVMIGERIAGTNDNFVKMMNEKAKELKLVNTHFVNPTGLHDDNHYTCALDLGTMAAYLIEMGGERLLQTTSLYDSYIREDTAHKFWLVNTNKLLKSYQGADGLKTGYTKEAGYCIVSTAKRNGLRLIAIVLKESDPKVRNQEVSQLLDYGFSLYENITLFQKNDVIEKVNIDNARVSQVEIIAKDDIQYVQDKNDTTKVTYQMNYTNLVPPLKKGEVVGHLLLMRGDINIGSFDVTVKTDVEALSFVEKVVNQLKVLL
;
A
#
# COMPACT_ATOMS: atom_id res chain seq x y z
N MET A 1 -63.57 21.22 35.64
CA MET A 1 -63.36 20.04 34.78
C MET A 1 -62.12 20.11 33.89
N ILE A 2 -61.63 21.30 33.51
CA ILE A 2 -60.46 21.48 32.61
C ILE A 2 -59.10 21.11 33.26
N LYS A 3 -58.94 21.26 34.58
CA LYS A 3 -57.67 20.93 35.27
C LYS A 3 -57.33 19.44 35.35
N LYS A 4 -58.31 18.53 35.27
CA LYS A 4 -58.05 17.07 35.29
C LYS A 4 -57.55 16.54 33.94
N TRP A 5 -57.94 17.20 32.83
CA TRP A 5 -57.50 16.80 31.49
C TRP A 5 -56.07 17.26 31.19
N LEU A 6 -55.63 18.41 31.69
CA LEU A 6 -54.23 18.85 31.53
C LEU A 6 -53.23 17.94 32.24
N ILE A 7 -53.58 17.41 33.42
CA ILE A 7 -52.70 16.51 34.18
C ILE A 7 -52.60 15.14 33.48
N CYS A 8 -53.70 14.62 32.91
CA CYS A 8 -53.66 13.42 32.08
C CYS A 8 -52.84 13.60 30.79
N LEU A 9 -52.88 14.78 30.16
CA LEU A 9 -52.10 15.06 28.96
C LEU A 9 -50.59 15.18 29.26
N CYS A 10 -50.21 15.80 30.38
CA CYS A 10 -48.81 15.89 30.82
C CYS A 10 -48.22 14.55 31.26
N VAL A 11 -49.02 13.64 31.83
CA VAL A 11 -48.57 12.28 32.16
C VAL A 11 -48.48 11.39 30.92
N PHE A 12 -49.32 11.60 29.91
CA PHE A 12 -49.27 10.84 28.66
C PHE A 12 -48.04 11.21 27.79
N VAL A 13 -47.59 12.47 27.82
CA VAL A 13 -46.38 12.91 27.13
C VAL A 13 -45.09 12.43 27.83
N LEU A 14 -45.13 12.18 29.15
CA LEU A 14 -44.00 11.59 29.89
C LEU A 14 -43.83 10.07 29.71
N CYS A 15 -44.76 9.40 29.05
CA CYS A 15 -44.70 7.97 28.73
C CYS A 15 -44.30 7.67 27.27
N LEU A 16 -43.80 8.66 26.52
CA LEU A 16 -43.08 8.39 25.29
C LEU A 16 -41.78 7.67 25.65
N GLN A 17 -41.82 6.34 25.57
CA GLN A 17 -40.63 5.51 25.65
C GLN A 17 -39.68 5.98 24.55
N ILE A 18 -38.58 6.61 24.96
CA ILE A 18 -37.44 6.86 24.10
C ILE A 18 -36.89 5.48 23.78
N THR A 19 -37.33 4.87 22.68
CA THR A 19 -36.68 3.67 22.17
C THR A 19 -35.25 4.06 21.86
N PRO A 20 -34.23 3.49 22.52
CA PRO A 20 -32.86 3.73 22.12
C PRO A 20 -32.74 3.19 20.70
N VAL A 21 -32.68 4.10 19.72
CA VAL A 21 -32.31 3.77 18.35
C VAL A 21 -30.86 3.33 18.44
N HIS A 22 -30.66 2.02 18.54
CA HIS A 22 -29.37 1.42 18.30
C HIS A 22 -29.16 1.58 16.80
N GLY A 23 -28.29 2.50 16.40
CA GLY A 23 -27.80 2.50 15.02
C GLY A 23 -27.19 1.12 14.78
N GLU A 24 -27.67 0.41 13.75
CA GLU A 24 -26.97 -0.79 13.31
C GLU A 24 -25.51 -0.39 13.04
N GLU A 25 -24.59 -1.10 13.69
CA GLU A 25 -23.17 -0.96 13.43
C GLU A 25 -22.96 -1.18 11.92
N LEU A 26 -22.39 -0.19 11.24
CA LEU A 26 -22.19 -0.23 9.79
C LEU A 26 -21.29 -1.42 9.43
N LYS A 27 -21.91 -2.52 8.99
CA LYS A 27 -21.19 -3.71 8.56
C LYS A 27 -20.99 -3.67 7.05
N LEU A 28 -19.82 -3.19 6.62
CA LEU A 28 -19.39 -3.28 5.23
C LEU A 28 -18.87 -4.70 4.94
N ALA A 29 -19.02 -5.12 3.69
CA ALA A 29 -18.63 -6.45 3.22
C ALA A 29 -19.15 -7.62 4.09
N PRO A 30 -20.47 -7.70 4.37
CA PRO A 30 -21.01 -8.70 5.29
C PRO A 30 -20.90 -10.15 4.80
N ASN A 31 -20.66 -10.39 3.50
CA ASN A 31 -20.51 -11.73 2.93
C ASN A 31 -19.05 -12.21 2.92
N ALA A 32 -18.08 -11.30 3.03
CA ALA A 32 -16.68 -11.65 3.22
C ALA A 32 -16.43 -12.23 4.63
N SER A 33 -15.55 -13.24 4.72
CA SER A 33 -15.12 -13.75 6.04
C SER A 33 -14.26 -12.71 6.75
N ALA A 34 -13.37 -12.05 5.99
CA ALA A 34 -12.56 -10.93 6.46
C ALA A 34 -12.50 -9.82 5.41
N SER A 35 -12.41 -8.57 5.88
CA SER A 35 -12.29 -7.40 5.02
C SER A 35 -11.45 -6.30 5.66
N LEU A 36 -10.82 -5.47 4.84
CA LEU A 36 -10.01 -4.36 5.29
C LEU A 36 -10.01 -3.23 4.25
N LEU A 37 -10.08 -1.99 4.72
CA LEU A 37 -9.81 -0.79 3.95
C LEU A 37 -8.63 -0.06 4.58
N MET A 38 -7.63 0.27 3.77
CA MET A 38 -6.40 0.92 4.20
C MET A 38 -6.05 2.07 3.24
N GLU A 39 -5.52 3.16 3.78
CA GLU A 39 -4.82 4.15 2.96
C GLU A 39 -3.37 3.71 2.74
N ALA A 40 -2.93 3.74 1.49
CA ALA A 40 -1.70 3.06 1.07
C ALA A 40 -0.41 3.67 1.63
N SER A 41 -0.29 5.00 1.69
CA SER A 41 0.97 5.67 2.03
C SER A 41 1.25 5.65 3.54
N SER A 42 0.26 6.01 4.35
CA SER A 42 0.32 5.98 5.82
C SER A 42 0.12 4.58 6.41
N ARG A 43 -0.41 3.64 5.61
CA ARG A 43 -0.87 2.31 6.04
C ARG A 43 -1.96 2.39 7.13
N GLN A 44 -2.66 3.52 7.23
CA GLN A 44 -3.75 3.69 8.17
C GLN A 44 -4.92 2.77 7.78
N VAL A 45 -5.36 1.93 8.72
CA VAL A 45 -6.59 1.15 8.57
C VAL A 45 -7.79 2.06 8.82
N LEU A 46 -8.67 2.18 7.82
CA LEU A 46 -9.86 3.04 7.85
C LEU A 46 -11.13 2.25 8.18
N TYR A 47 -11.15 0.96 7.86
CA TYR A 47 -12.19 0.02 8.24
C TYR A 47 -11.60 -1.39 8.30
N SER A 48 -12.08 -2.21 9.23
CA SER A 48 -11.72 -3.62 9.28
C SER A 48 -12.84 -4.49 9.85
N ASN A 49 -12.85 -5.74 9.39
CA ASN A 49 -13.67 -6.81 9.94
C ASN A 49 -12.87 -8.11 9.85
N HIS A 50 -12.58 -8.73 11.00
CA HIS A 50 -11.72 -9.91 11.15
C HIS A 50 -10.37 -9.80 10.41
N GLU A 51 -9.71 -8.63 10.45
CA GLU A 51 -8.55 -8.37 9.59
C GLU A 51 -7.32 -9.23 9.86
N LYS A 52 -7.27 -9.88 11.03
CA LYS A 52 -6.19 -10.79 11.45
C LYS A 52 -6.56 -12.28 11.33
N GLU A 53 -7.75 -12.60 10.85
CA GLU A 53 -8.16 -13.99 10.65
C GLU A 53 -7.29 -14.66 9.57
N LYS A 54 -6.77 -15.84 9.89
CA LYS A 54 -5.95 -16.63 8.96
C LYS A 54 -6.84 -17.31 7.94
N LEU A 55 -6.66 -16.95 6.68
CA LEU A 55 -7.41 -17.46 5.53
C LEU A 55 -6.45 -17.85 4.41
N PHE A 56 -6.93 -18.68 3.49
CA PHE A 56 -6.16 -19.08 2.32
C PHE A 56 -6.07 -17.90 1.32
N PRO A 57 -4.86 -17.50 0.87
CA PRO A 57 -4.68 -16.35 -0.02
C PRO A 57 -5.11 -16.64 -1.46
N ALA A 58 -5.04 -17.90 -1.89
CA ALA A 58 -5.02 -18.23 -3.32
C ALA A 58 -3.99 -17.34 -4.07
N SER A 59 -4.30 -16.94 -5.31
CA SER A 59 -3.42 -16.10 -6.13
C SER A 59 -3.10 -14.70 -5.58
N THR A 60 -3.68 -14.23 -4.46
CA THR A 60 -3.18 -13.00 -3.82
C THR A 60 -1.75 -13.18 -3.28
N THR A 61 -1.31 -14.43 -3.08
CA THR A 61 0.10 -14.83 -2.85
C THR A 61 1.07 -14.16 -3.80
N LYS A 62 0.67 -13.97 -5.07
CA LYS A 62 1.53 -13.39 -6.11
C LYS A 62 1.93 -11.94 -5.84
N ILE A 63 1.28 -11.26 -4.88
CA ILE A 63 1.75 -9.97 -4.36
C ILE A 63 3.15 -10.13 -3.77
N MET A 64 3.40 -11.17 -2.96
CA MET A 64 4.75 -11.44 -2.42
C MET A 64 5.75 -11.82 -3.53
N THR A 65 5.32 -12.60 -4.52
CA THR A 65 6.15 -12.91 -5.69
C THR A 65 6.57 -11.65 -6.44
N MET A 66 5.65 -10.71 -6.66
CA MET A 66 5.94 -9.41 -7.27
C MET A 66 6.85 -8.56 -6.38
N ILE A 67 6.67 -8.56 -5.06
CA ILE A 67 7.58 -7.87 -4.12
C ILE A 67 9.02 -8.35 -4.34
N LEU A 68 9.27 -9.66 -4.28
CA LEU A 68 10.63 -10.20 -4.45
C LEU A 68 11.18 -9.96 -5.86
N LEU A 69 10.33 -9.95 -6.89
CA LEU A 69 10.71 -9.56 -8.25
C LEU A 69 11.22 -8.12 -8.28
N PHE A 70 10.44 -7.16 -7.76
CA PHE A 70 10.85 -5.75 -7.73
C PHE A 70 12.13 -5.53 -6.90
N GLU A 71 12.31 -6.24 -5.77
CA GLU A 71 13.55 -6.15 -5.01
C GLU A 71 14.75 -6.69 -5.79
N ALA A 72 14.58 -7.78 -6.54
CA ALA A 72 15.63 -8.33 -7.37
C ALA A 72 16.05 -7.37 -8.50
N ILE A 73 15.07 -6.65 -9.08
CA ILE A 73 15.27 -5.58 -10.05
C ILE A 73 16.02 -4.40 -9.42
N GLU A 74 15.57 -3.90 -8.27
CA GLU A 74 16.17 -2.75 -7.58
C GLU A 74 17.63 -3.03 -7.18
N LYS A 75 17.92 -4.26 -6.74
CA LYS A 75 19.28 -4.73 -6.43
C LYS A 75 20.14 -4.97 -7.68
N GLY A 76 19.57 -4.90 -8.88
CA GLY A 76 20.26 -5.16 -10.15
C GLY A 76 20.58 -6.64 -10.42
N SER A 77 20.05 -7.56 -9.62
CA SER A 77 20.25 -9.02 -9.75
C SER A 77 19.33 -9.68 -10.78
N LEU A 78 18.30 -8.96 -11.22
CA LEU A 78 17.37 -9.29 -12.28
C LEU A 78 17.20 -8.05 -13.17
N LYS A 79 16.97 -8.24 -14.47
CA LYS A 79 16.66 -7.12 -15.39
C LYS A 79 15.38 -7.38 -16.15
N TRP A 80 14.67 -6.31 -16.51
CA TRP A 80 13.38 -6.41 -17.21
C TRP A 80 13.45 -7.03 -18.60
N ASP A 81 14.55 -6.79 -19.31
CA ASP A 81 14.87 -7.32 -20.64
C ASP A 81 15.61 -8.66 -20.59
N GLU A 82 15.84 -9.21 -19.40
CA GLU A 82 16.46 -10.52 -19.26
C GLU A 82 15.53 -11.63 -19.73
N GLU A 83 16.00 -12.44 -20.68
CA GLU A 83 15.30 -13.62 -21.17
C GLU A 83 15.57 -14.81 -20.24
N LEU A 84 14.51 -15.30 -19.59
CA LEU A 84 14.58 -16.49 -18.76
C LEU A 84 14.20 -17.72 -19.59
N THR A 85 14.70 -18.90 -19.26
CA THR A 85 14.34 -20.17 -19.92
C THR A 85 13.41 -20.98 -19.02
N CYS A 86 12.27 -21.42 -19.56
CA CYS A 86 11.28 -22.16 -18.79
C CYS A 86 11.80 -23.57 -18.48
N SER A 87 11.76 -23.95 -17.21
CA SER A 87 12.10 -25.30 -16.76
C SER A 87 10.94 -26.28 -17.03
N ALA A 88 11.23 -27.58 -16.99
CA ALA A 88 10.19 -28.62 -17.00
C ALA A 88 9.19 -28.43 -15.85
N TYR A 89 9.67 -28.00 -14.67
CA TYR A 89 8.82 -27.78 -13.50
C TYR A 89 7.86 -26.60 -13.71
N ALA A 90 8.35 -25.46 -14.19
CA ALA A 90 7.52 -24.31 -14.56
C ALA A 90 6.48 -24.66 -15.64
N ALA A 91 6.88 -25.42 -16.66
CA ALA A 91 5.97 -25.88 -17.72
C ALA A 91 4.89 -26.84 -17.19
N SER A 92 5.22 -27.66 -16.18
CA SER A 92 4.30 -28.64 -15.57
C SER A 92 3.25 -28.04 -14.64
N MET A 93 3.28 -26.73 -14.40
CA MET A 93 2.34 -26.09 -13.50
C MET A 93 0.89 -26.31 -13.94
N GLY A 94 -0.04 -26.17 -13.00
CA GLY A 94 -1.48 -26.16 -13.25
C GLY A 94 -2.11 -24.84 -12.85
N GLY A 95 -3.44 -24.72 -13.01
CA GLY A 95 -4.20 -23.52 -12.62
C GLY A 95 -4.15 -22.43 -13.69
N SER A 96 -4.06 -21.16 -13.28
CA SER A 96 -3.92 -20.04 -14.22
C SER A 96 -2.51 -20.02 -14.80
N GLN A 97 -2.38 -20.07 -16.13
CA GLN A 97 -1.10 -20.20 -16.83
C GLN A 97 -1.11 -19.44 -18.15
N ILE A 98 0.08 -19.20 -18.68
CA ILE A 98 0.30 -18.78 -20.07
C ILE A 98 0.81 -19.94 -20.94
N TYR A 99 0.85 -21.15 -20.38
CA TYR A 99 1.24 -22.41 -21.01
C TYR A 99 2.65 -22.32 -21.60
N LEU A 100 3.63 -21.94 -20.77
CA LEU A 100 5.04 -21.99 -21.14
C LEU A 100 5.47 -23.42 -21.47
N GLU A 101 6.20 -23.60 -22.57
CA GLU A 101 6.82 -24.88 -22.92
C GLU A 101 8.23 -24.99 -22.30
N GLU A 102 8.68 -26.21 -21.98
CA GLU A 102 10.05 -26.42 -21.52
C GLU A 102 11.07 -25.93 -22.56
N GLY A 103 12.03 -25.12 -22.11
CA GLY A 103 13.03 -24.51 -22.98
C GLY A 103 12.56 -23.21 -23.66
N GLU A 104 11.28 -22.85 -23.57
CA GLU A 104 10.77 -21.56 -24.07
C GLU A 104 11.46 -20.40 -23.33
N LYS A 105 11.78 -19.33 -24.07
CA LYS A 105 12.36 -18.12 -23.50
C LYS A 105 11.33 -17.01 -23.38
N MET A 106 11.38 -16.29 -22.27
CA MET A 106 10.51 -15.14 -22.04
C MET A 106 11.20 -14.06 -21.21
N SER A 107 11.03 -12.81 -21.63
CA SER A 107 11.51 -11.65 -20.88
C SER A 107 10.86 -11.55 -19.50
N VAL A 108 11.61 -11.06 -18.51
CA VAL A 108 11.09 -10.73 -17.18
C VAL A 108 9.90 -9.75 -17.25
N ALA A 109 9.91 -8.81 -18.20
CA ALA A 109 8.80 -7.89 -18.44
C ALA A 109 7.50 -8.61 -18.84
N ASP A 110 7.57 -9.59 -19.75
CA ASP A 110 6.38 -10.37 -20.14
C ASP A 110 5.95 -11.36 -19.06
N LEU A 111 6.89 -11.94 -18.31
CA LEU A 111 6.56 -12.76 -17.13
C LEU A 111 5.83 -11.94 -16.07
N PHE A 112 6.30 -10.72 -15.77
CA PHE A 112 5.62 -9.82 -14.85
C PHE A 112 4.22 -9.44 -15.33
N LYS A 113 4.07 -9.16 -16.63
CA LYS A 113 2.76 -8.91 -17.25
C LYS A 113 1.83 -10.12 -17.10
N ALA A 114 2.32 -11.33 -17.34
CA ALA A 114 1.58 -12.58 -17.18
C ALA A 114 1.15 -12.83 -15.72
N ILE A 115 2.04 -12.58 -14.75
CA ILE A 115 1.75 -12.68 -13.32
C ILE A 115 0.67 -11.68 -12.89
N SER A 116 0.81 -10.42 -13.34
CA SER A 116 -0.04 -9.30 -12.92
C SER A 116 -1.44 -9.38 -13.52
N ILE A 117 -1.54 -9.69 -14.82
CA ILE A 117 -2.81 -9.64 -15.58
C ILE A 117 -3.51 -11.01 -15.52
N ALA A 118 -2.83 -12.05 -16.02
CA ALA A 118 -3.41 -13.39 -16.18
C ALA A 118 -3.21 -14.29 -14.96
N SER A 119 -2.50 -13.83 -13.93
CA SER A 119 -2.26 -14.60 -12.71
C SER A 119 -1.47 -15.90 -12.97
N ALA A 120 -0.54 -15.88 -13.92
CA ALA A 120 0.17 -17.03 -14.44
C ALA A 120 1.08 -17.71 -13.39
N ASN A 121 0.87 -19.00 -13.14
CA ASN A 121 1.57 -19.83 -12.16
C ASN A 121 2.95 -20.27 -12.65
N ASP A 122 3.02 -20.72 -13.90
CA ASP A 122 4.24 -21.03 -14.63
C ASP A 122 5.24 -19.85 -14.61
N ALA A 123 4.76 -18.63 -14.87
CA ALA A 123 5.58 -17.43 -14.78
C ALA A 123 6.09 -17.14 -13.35
N CYS A 124 5.29 -17.37 -12.31
CA CYS A 124 5.73 -17.21 -10.92
C CYS A 124 6.86 -18.18 -10.56
N VAL A 125 6.73 -19.43 -11.00
CA VAL A 125 7.72 -20.49 -10.75
C VAL A 125 9.03 -20.17 -11.46
N MET A 126 8.97 -19.74 -12.72
CA MET A 126 10.13 -19.33 -13.50
C MET A 126 10.87 -18.13 -12.88
N ILE A 127 10.14 -17.11 -12.42
CA ILE A 127 10.73 -15.98 -11.67
C ILE A 127 11.37 -16.46 -10.36
N GLY A 128 10.69 -17.35 -9.63
CA GLY A 128 11.21 -17.90 -8.38
C GLY A 128 12.51 -18.68 -8.56
N GLU A 129 12.58 -19.54 -9.57
CA GLU A 129 13.80 -20.27 -9.95
C GLU A 129 14.92 -19.32 -10.31
N ARG A 130 14.64 -18.27 -11.09
CA ARG A 130 15.67 -17.31 -11.48
C ARG A 130 16.22 -16.51 -10.30
N ILE A 131 15.36 -16.11 -9.36
CA ILE A 131 15.77 -15.27 -8.22
C ILE A 131 16.51 -16.10 -7.16
N ALA A 132 16.05 -17.32 -6.87
CA ALA A 132 16.50 -18.09 -5.72
C ALA A 132 17.20 -19.42 -6.07
N GLY A 133 17.34 -19.73 -7.35
CA GLY A 133 17.85 -21.01 -7.87
C GLY A 133 16.81 -22.14 -7.84
N THR A 134 15.98 -22.20 -6.81
CA THR A 134 14.87 -23.18 -6.68
C THR A 134 13.64 -22.52 -6.05
N ASN A 135 12.47 -23.09 -6.30
CA ASN A 135 11.23 -22.60 -5.67
C ASN A 135 11.23 -22.79 -4.14
N ASP A 136 11.85 -23.84 -3.61
CA ASP A 136 11.99 -24.02 -2.16
C ASP A 136 12.77 -22.88 -1.52
N ASN A 137 13.86 -22.43 -2.17
CA ASN A 137 14.62 -21.28 -1.70
C ASN A 137 13.83 -19.98 -1.89
N PHE A 138 13.06 -19.85 -2.97
CA PHE A 138 12.19 -18.70 -3.17
C PHE A 138 11.12 -18.60 -2.07
N VAL A 139 10.51 -19.73 -1.68
CA VAL A 139 9.56 -19.79 -0.56
C VAL A 139 10.20 -19.42 0.77
N LYS A 140 11.47 -19.79 1.01
CA LYS A 140 12.22 -19.29 2.19
C LYS A 140 12.34 -17.76 2.14
N MET A 141 12.73 -17.19 1.00
CA MET A 141 12.80 -15.74 0.82
C MET A 141 11.45 -15.05 1.02
N MET A 142 10.34 -15.66 0.56
CA MET A 142 8.98 -15.14 0.79
C MET A 142 8.66 -15.05 2.29
N ASN A 143 9.02 -16.08 3.06
CA ASN A 143 8.78 -16.11 4.51
C ASN A 143 9.78 -15.22 5.29
N GLU A 144 11.01 -15.06 4.81
CA GLU A 144 11.96 -14.07 5.35
C GLU A 144 11.44 -12.66 5.15
N LYS A 145 10.97 -12.34 3.93
CA LYS A 145 10.31 -11.06 3.64
C LYS A 145 9.07 -10.84 4.49
N ALA A 146 8.27 -11.88 4.72
CA ALA A 146 7.12 -11.80 5.62
C ALA A 146 7.52 -11.39 7.05
N LYS A 147 8.64 -11.92 7.57
CA LYS A 147 9.18 -11.52 8.88
C LYS A 147 9.69 -10.08 8.87
N GLU A 148 10.40 -9.67 7.83
CA GLU A 148 10.91 -8.30 7.67
C GLU A 148 9.77 -7.27 7.65
N LEU A 149 8.67 -7.60 6.95
CA LEU A 149 7.46 -6.79 6.88
C LEU A 149 6.52 -6.98 8.09
N LYS A 150 6.92 -7.80 9.08
CA LYS A 150 6.15 -8.10 10.31
C LYS A 150 4.76 -8.69 10.05
N LEU A 151 4.62 -9.52 9.02
CA LEU A 151 3.40 -10.22 8.63
C LEU A 151 3.17 -11.45 9.53
N VAL A 152 2.73 -11.23 10.76
CA VAL A 152 2.66 -12.28 11.80
C VAL A 152 1.58 -13.35 11.56
N ASN A 153 0.66 -13.11 10.62
CA ASN A 153 -0.42 -14.03 10.28
C ASN A 153 -0.27 -14.61 8.86
N THR A 154 0.95 -14.62 8.32
CA THR A 154 1.23 -15.07 6.96
C THR A 154 2.32 -16.15 6.93
N HIS A 155 2.08 -17.20 6.15
CA HIS A 155 3.06 -18.24 5.84
C HIS A 155 2.85 -18.72 4.40
N PHE A 156 3.95 -18.78 3.64
CA PHE A 156 3.96 -19.23 2.25
C PHE A 156 4.61 -20.61 2.14
N VAL A 157 4.05 -21.48 1.31
CA VAL A 157 4.63 -22.78 0.93
C VAL A 157 4.95 -22.87 -0.56
N ASN A 158 4.42 -21.96 -1.37
CA ASN A 158 4.65 -21.88 -2.82
C ASN A 158 4.49 -20.43 -3.33
N PRO A 159 5.03 -20.07 -4.52
CA PRO A 159 4.95 -18.71 -5.05
C PRO A 159 3.64 -18.37 -5.78
N THR A 160 2.75 -19.35 -5.93
CA THR A 160 1.60 -19.23 -6.82
C THR A 160 0.30 -19.00 -6.04
N GLY A 161 0.22 -19.49 -4.81
CA GLY A 161 -1.02 -19.58 -4.05
C GLY A 161 -1.88 -20.78 -4.42
N LEU A 162 -1.29 -21.83 -5.02
CA LEU A 162 -1.94 -23.13 -5.03
C LEU A 162 -2.19 -23.58 -3.58
N HIS A 163 -3.31 -24.28 -3.37
CA HIS A 163 -3.79 -24.59 -2.03
C HIS A 163 -2.86 -25.56 -1.29
N ASP A 164 -2.63 -25.24 -0.03
CA ASP A 164 -1.98 -26.06 0.99
C ASP A 164 -2.47 -25.57 2.35
N ASP A 165 -2.68 -26.47 3.32
CA ASP A 165 -3.22 -26.12 4.64
C ASP A 165 -2.27 -25.23 5.46
N ASN A 166 -0.98 -25.28 5.20
CA ASN A 166 0.02 -24.42 5.83
C ASN A 166 0.22 -23.10 5.06
N HIS A 167 -0.50 -22.86 3.97
CA HIS A 167 -0.35 -21.64 3.15
C HIS A 167 -1.46 -20.64 3.45
N TYR A 168 -1.20 -19.68 4.33
CA TYR A 168 -2.21 -18.77 4.85
C TYR A 168 -1.73 -17.32 4.95
N THR A 169 -2.67 -16.38 5.02
CA THR A 169 -2.44 -14.95 5.27
C THR A 169 -3.65 -14.35 6.00
N CYS A 170 -3.69 -13.03 6.21
CA CYS A 170 -4.88 -12.31 6.66
C CYS A 170 -5.06 -11.01 5.86
N ALA A 171 -6.19 -10.32 6.05
CA ALA A 171 -6.49 -9.08 5.32
C ALA A 171 -5.50 -7.95 5.67
N LEU A 172 -5.07 -7.85 6.93
CA LEU A 172 -4.08 -6.85 7.37
C LEU A 172 -2.70 -7.08 6.75
N ASP A 173 -2.24 -8.32 6.73
CA ASP A 173 -0.94 -8.66 6.14
C ASP A 173 -0.96 -8.45 4.62
N LEU A 174 -2.06 -8.79 3.95
CA LEU A 174 -2.26 -8.47 2.52
C LEU A 174 -2.28 -6.96 2.25
N GLY A 175 -2.93 -6.18 3.11
CA GLY A 175 -2.93 -4.71 3.02
C GLY A 175 -1.51 -4.15 3.15
N THR A 176 -0.76 -4.67 4.10
CA THR A 176 0.65 -4.29 4.33
C THR A 176 1.54 -4.63 3.14
N MET A 177 1.40 -5.85 2.59
CA MET A 177 2.12 -6.26 1.37
C MET A 177 1.73 -5.40 0.16
N ALA A 178 0.44 -5.12 -0.02
CA ALA A 178 -0.03 -4.32 -1.14
C ALA A 178 0.48 -2.88 -1.08
N ALA A 179 0.44 -2.25 0.11
CA ALA A 179 1.01 -0.93 0.34
C ALA A 179 2.52 -0.91 0.03
N TYR A 180 3.28 -1.89 0.53
CA TYR A 180 4.71 -2.02 0.26
C TYR A 180 5.00 -2.21 -1.24
N LEU A 181 4.24 -3.08 -1.92
CA LEU A 181 4.39 -3.32 -3.35
C LEU A 181 4.09 -2.06 -4.18
N ILE A 182 3.06 -1.30 -3.81
CA ILE A 182 2.72 -0.04 -4.49
C ILE A 182 3.81 1.00 -4.31
N GLU A 183 4.36 1.11 -3.09
CA GLU A 183 5.47 2.03 -2.77
C GLU A 183 6.71 1.71 -3.62
N MET A 184 7.16 0.45 -3.64
CA MET A 184 8.37 0.05 -4.35
C MET A 184 8.17 -0.03 -5.88
N GLY A 185 7.02 -0.50 -6.33
CA GLY A 185 6.75 -0.79 -7.74
C GLY A 185 6.31 0.44 -8.53
N GLY A 186 5.77 1.44 -7.83
CA GLY A 186 5.44 2.76 -8.34
C GLY A 186 4.66 2.73 -9.66
N GLU A 187 5.06 3.60 -10.58
CA GLU A 187 4.41 3.74 -11.88
C GLU A 187 4.47 2.45 -12.71
N ARG A 188 5.59 1.71 -12.67
CA ARG A 188 5.75 0.49 -13.49
C ARG A 188 4.77 -0.62 -13.08
N LEU A 189 4.55 -0.78 -11.77
CA LEU A 189 3.53 -1.68 -11.24
C LEU A 189 2.15 -1.26 -11.75
N LEU A 190 1.76 -0.01 -11.47
CA LEU A 190 0.41 0.47 -11.71
C LEU A 190 0.07 0.58 -13.21
N GLN A 191 1.04 0.91 -14.06
CA GLN A 191 0.87 0.88 -15.52
C GLN A 191 0.57 -0.54 -16.03
N THR A 192 1.09 -1.58 -15.37
CA THR A 192 0.82 -2.97 -15.75
C THR A 192 -0.48 -3.48 -15.14
N THR A 193 -0.70 -3.23 -13.84
CA THR A 193 -1.86 -3.77 -13.12
C THR A 193 -3.17 -3.06 -13.47
N SER A 194 -3.11 -1.85 -14.03
CA SER A 194 -4.27 -1.12 -14.55
C SER A 194 -4.74 -1.60 -15.93
N LEU A 195 -3.93 -2.40 -16.65
CA LEU A 195 -4.33 -2.95 -17.94
C LEU A 195 -5.47 -3.96 -17.74
N TYR A 196 -6.59 -3.71 -18.40
CA TYR A 196 -7.68 -4.68 -18.45
C TYR A 196 -7.30 -5.92 -19.26
N ASP A 197 -6.55 -5.74 -20.33
CA ASP A 197 -5.98 -6.81 -21.13
C ASP A 197 -4.66 -6.38 -21.78
N SER A 198 -3.91 -7.37 -22.25
CA SER A 198 -2.65 -7.16 -22.96
C SER A 198 -2.31 -8.42 -23.76
N TYR A 199 -1.17 -8.41 -24.44
CA TYR A 199 -0.65 -9.57 -25.14
C TYR A 199 0.80 -9.85 -24.71
N ILE A 200 1.18 -11.11 -24.85
CA ILE A 200 2.57 -11.57 -24.86
C ILE A 200 2.78 -12.38 -26.14
N ARG A 201 4.05 -12.60 -26.51
CA ARG A 201 4.42 -13.33 -27.72
C ARG A 201 3.79 -12.72 -28.99
N GLU A 202 3.56 -11.41 -28.99
CA GLU A 202 2.70 -10.72 -29.95
C GLU A 202 3.16 -10.87 -31.40
N ASP A 203 4.47 -10.85 -31.62
CA ASP A 203 5.09 -10.97 -32.95
C ASP A 203 5.39 -12.43 -33.35
N THR A 204 4.75 -13.41 -32.69
CA THR A 204 4.97 -14.84 -32.95
C THR A 204 3.67 -15.54 -33.34
N ALA A 205 3.79 -16.74 -33.91
CA ALA A 205 2.64 -17.63 -34.16
C ALA A 205 1.89 -18.05 -32.87
N HIS A 206 2.50 -17.84 -31.70
CA HIS A 206 1.98 -18.21 -30.39
C HIS A 206 1.48 -17.00 -29.58
N LYS A 207 1.07 -15.91 -30.26
CA LYS A 207 0.47 -14.72 -29.62
C LYS A 207 -0.60 -15.13 -28.61
N PHE A 208 -0.43 -14.68 -27.37
CA PHE A 208 -1.30 -15.07 -26.26
C PHE A 208 -1.97 -13.84 -25.64
N TRP A 209 -3.29 -13.89 -25.53
CA TRP A 209 -4.10 -12.80 -24.97
C TRP A 209 -4.20 -12.94 -23.45
N LEU A 210 -3.78 -11.91 -22.73
CA LEU A 210 -3.90 -11.81 -21.28
C LEU A 210 -5.13 -10.98 -20.95
N VAL A 211 -6.02 -11.51 -20.11
CA VAL A 211 -7.18 -10.78 -19.62
C VAL A 211 -7.10 -10.65 -18.12
N ASN A 212 -7.23 -9.42 -17.62
CA ASN A 212 -7.15 -9.16 -16.20
C ASN A 212 -8.31 -9.83 -15.46
N THR A 213 -7.93 -10.50 -14.39
CA THR A 213 -8.84 -11.17 -13.46
C THR A 213 -9.61 -10.16 -12.59
N ASN A 214 -9.06 -8.96 -12.38
CA ASN A 214 -9.74 -7.87 -11.72
C ASN A 214 -10.71 -7.14 -12.66
N LYS A 215 -12.02 -7.34 -12.44
CA LYS A 215 -13.06 -6.70 -13.26
C LYS A 215 -13.36 -5.26 -12.86
N LEU A 216 -12.91 -4.80 -11.68
CA LEU A 216 -13.09 -3.40 -11.26
C LEU A 216 -12.40 -2.41 -12.20
N LEU A 217 -11.34 -2.82 -12.90
CA LEU A 217 -10.62 -1.99 -13.86
C LEU A 217 -11.53 -1.42 -14.97
N LYS A 218 -12.66 -2.08 -15.26
CA LYS A 218 -13.64 -1.59 -16.24
C LYS A 218 -14.71 -0.69 -15.65
N SER A 219 -15.07 -0.90 -14.39
CA SER A 219 -16.31 -0.37 -13.82
C SER A 219 -16.11 0.60 -12.67
N TYR A 220 -14.93 0.62 -12.05
CA TYR A 220 -14.67 1.41 -10.86
C TYR A 220 -13.66 2.53 -11.16
N GLN A 221 -14.13 3.78 -11.09
CA GLN A 221 -13.28 4.94 -11.39
C GLN A 221 -12.07 5.00 -10.46
N GLY A 222 -10.89 5.13 -11.06
CA GLY A 222 -9.61 5.22 -10.36
C GLY A 222 -9.01 3.89 -9.97
N ALA A 223 -9.65 2.74 -10.26
CA ALA A 223 -9.08 1.42 -10.01
C ALA A 223 -7.89 1.15 -10.94
N ASP A 224 -6.77 0.72 -10.37
CA ASP A 224 -5.52 0.45 -11.09
C ASP A 224 -4.79 -0.80 -10.58
N GLY A 225 -5.48 -1.64 -9.80
CA GLY A 225 -4.94 -2.90 -9.29
C GLY A 225 -5.83 -3.58 -8.26
N LEU A 226 -5.36 -4.62 -7.55
CA LEU A 226 -4.00 -5.17 -7.64
C LEU A 226 -4.01 -6.66 -7.99
N LYS A 227 -4.73 -7.49 -7.23
CA LYS A 227 -4.73 -8.93 -7.45
C LYS A 227 -5.98 -9.62 -6.93
N THR A 228 -6.57 -10.50 -7.74
CA THR A 228 -7.61 -11.44 -7.29
C THR A 228 -7.02 -12.81 -6.93
N GLY A 229 -7.75 -13.59 -6.14
CA GLY A 229 -7.48 -14.98 -5.81
C GLY A 229 -8.74 -15.83 -5.80
N TYR A 230 -8.63 -17.08 -6.23
CA TYR A 230 -9.67 -18.08 -6.08
C TYR A 230 -9.06 -19.48 -6.02
N THR A 231 -9.45 -20.25 -5.01
CA THR A 231 -9.49 -21.71 -5.01
C THR A 231 -10.80 -22.13 -4.37
N LYS A 232 -11.13 -23.43 -4.42
CA LYS A 232 -12.34 -23.94 -3.76
C LYS A 232 -12.33 -23.66 -2.25
N GLU A 233 -11.17 -23.73 -1.63
CA GLU A 233 -10.95 -23.59 -0.19
C GLU A 233 -10.84 -22.11 0.23
N ALA A 234 -10.20 -21.29 -0.60
CA ALA A 234 -10.03 -19.86 -0.35
C ALA A 234 -11.30 -19.04 -0.60
N GLY A 235 -12.22 -19.54 -1.43
CA GLY A 235 -13.30 -18.72 -1.97
C GLY A 235 -12.77 -17.60 -2.87
N TYR A 236 -13.60 -16.61 -3.14
CA TYR A 236 -13.25 -15.45 -3.95
C TYR A 236 -12.59 -14.37 -3.08
N CYS A 237 -11.33 -14.07 -3.39
CA CYS A 237 -10.52 -13.06 -2.72
C CYS A 237 -10.16 -11.94 -3.71
N ILE A 238 -10.01 -10.71 -3.22
CA ILE A 238 -9.45 -9.61 -3.98
C ILE A 238 -8.73 -8.62 -3.06
N VAL A 239 -7.60 -8.14 -3.55
CA VAL A 239 -6.91 -6.94 -3.07
C VAL A 239 -6.99 -5.92 -4.21
N SER A 240 -7.81 -4.88 -4.03
CA SER A 240 -8.00 -3.83 -5.04
C SER A 240 -7.42 -2.51 -4.55
N THR A 241 -6.86 -1.73 -5.47
CA THR A 241 -6.46 -0.35 -5.18
C THR A 241 -7.12 0.61 -6.17
N ALA A 242 -7.42 1.80 -5.65
CA ALA A 242 -7.90 2.91 -6.46
C ALA A 242 -7.32 4.22 -5.93
N LYS A 243 -7.13 5.21 -6.82
CA LYS A 243 -6.70 6.56 -6.45
C LYS A 243 -7.68 7.62 -6.97
N ARG A 244 -8.11 8.53 -6.08
CA ARG A 244 -8.93 9.71 -6.41
C ARG A 244 -8.43 10.90 -5.61
N ASN A 245 -8.23 12.05 -6.24
CA ASN A 245 -7.84 13.31 -5.58
C ASN A 245 -6.65 13.16 -4.60
N GLY A 246 -5.59 12.46 -5.02
CA GLY A 246 -4.40 12.21 -4.19
C GLY A 246 -4.54 11.05 -3.19
N LEU A 247 -5.74 10.74 -2.72
CA LEU A 247 -6.00 9.63 -1.79
C LEU A 247 -5.92 8.28 -2.53
N ARG A 248 -5.01 7.40 -2.09
CA ARG A 248 -4.92 6.02 -2.60
C ARG A 248 -5.40 5.04 -1.55
N LEU A 249 -6.44 4.30 -1.88
CA LEU A 249 -7.03 3.28 -1.03
C LEU A 249 -6.67 1.88 -1.50
N ILE A 250 -6.59 0.96 -0.55
CA ILE A 250 -6.46 -0.48 -0.73
C ILE A 250 -7.65 -1.11 -0.01
N ALA A 251 -8.52 -1.78 -0.76
CA ALA A 251 -9.66 -2.51 -0.23
C ALA A 251 -9.49 -4.01 -0.46
N ILE A 252 -9.80 -4.78 0.57
CA ILE A 252 -9.58 -6.22 0.62
C ILE A 252 -10.85 -6.89 1.11
N VAL A 253 -11.25 -7.94 0.40
CA VAL A 253 -12.25 -8.91 0.86
C VAL A 253 -11.73 -10.33 0.61
N LEU A 254 -11.94 -11.20 1.59
CA LEU A 254 -11.45 -12.58 1.58
C LEU A 254 -12.60 -13.56 1.79
N LYS A 255 -12.50 -14.70 1.08
CA LYS A 255 -13.40 -15.84 1.21
C LYS A 255 -14.88 -15.50 1.02
N GLU A 256 -15.16 -14.80 -0.06
CA GLU A 256 -16.53 -14.66 -0.54
C GLU A 256 -16.96 -15.87 -1.38
N SER A 257 -18.27 -16.11 -1.44
CA SER A 257 -18.86 -17.25 -2.14
C SER A 257 -19.13 -16.98 -3.63
N ASP A 258 -19.24 -15.71 -4.03
CA ASP A 258 -19.60 -15.31 -5.39
C ASP A 258 -18.73 -14.13 -5.88
N PRO A 259 -18.25 -14.15 -7.14
CA PRO A 259 -17.35 -13.11 -7.64
C PRO A 259 -18.05 -11.76 -7.91
N LYS A 260 -19.37 -11.73 -8.10
CA LYS A 260 -20.13 -10.48 -8.26
C LYS A 260 -20.30 -9.82 -6.90
N VAL A 261 -20.65 -10.59 -5.87
CA VAL A 261 -20.71 -10.10 -4.47
C VAL A 261 -19.33 -9.54 -4.10
N ARG A 262 -18.25 -10.27 -4.41
CA ARG A 262 -16.88 -9.82 -4.16
C ARG A 262 -16.58 -8.46 -4.77
N ASN A 263 -16.97 -8.26 -6.02
CA ASN A 263 -16.76 -6.98 -6.69
C ASN A 263 -17.61 -5.87 -6.09
N GLN A 264 -18.84 -6.17 -5.70
CA GLN A 264 -19.73 -5.21 -5.08
C GLN A 264 -19.21 -4.77 -3.71
N GLU A 265 -18.85 -5.72 -2.84
CA GLU A 265 -18.42 -5.43 -1.47
C GLU A 265 -17.06 -4.71 -1.42
N VAL A 266 -16.10 -5.09 -2.28
CA VAL A 266 -14.83 -4.36 -2.36
C VAL A 266 -15.02 -2.94 -2.93
N SER A 267 -15.97 -2.73 -3.85
CA SER A 267 -16.33 -1.39 -4.32
C SER A 267 -16.99 -0.55 -3.22
N GLN A 268 -17.87 -1.16 -2.41
CA GLN A 268 -18.48 -0.47 -1.25
C GLN A 268 -17.43 -0.02 -0.23
N LEU A 269 -16.40 -0.83 0.04
CA LEU A 269 -15.28 -0.42 0.89
C LEU A 269 -14.55 0.80 0.31
N LEU A 270 -14.24 0.78 -0.98
CA LEU A 270 -13.58 1.91 -1.64
C LEU A 270 -14.46 3.18 -1.62
N ASP A 271 -15.76 3.05 -1.90
CA ASP A 271 -16.71 4.16 -1.90
C ASP A 271 -16.87 4.76 -0.50
N TYR A 272 -16.95 3.91 0.54
CA TYR A 272 -16.91 4.34 1.94
C TYR A 272 -15.67 5.20 2.19
N GLY A 273 -14.49 4.71 1.81
CA GLY A 273 -13.24 5.43 1.99
C GLY A 273 -13.22 6.80 1.29
N PHE A 274 -13.59 6.86 0.01
CA PHE A 274 -13.60 8.12 -0.73
C PHE A 274 -14.70 9.10 -0.26
N SER A 275 -15.79 8.58 0.31
CA SER A 275 -16.87 9.41 0.84
C SER A 275 -16.47 10.10 2.13
N LEU A 276 -15.81 9.40 3.05
CA LEU A 276 -15.50 9.90 4.39
C LEU A 276 -14.11 10.52 4.51
N TYR A 277 -13.16 10.08 3.69
CA TYR A 277 -11.78 10.51 3.82
C TYR A 277 -11.34 11.36 2.64
N GLU A 278 -10.39 12.23 2.91
CA GLU A 278 -9.65 13.00 1.92
C GLU A 278 -8.17 13.04 2.28
N ASN A 279 -7.34 13.32 1.28
CA ASN A 279 -5.92 13.49 1.47
C ASN A 279 -5.61 15.00 1.46
N ILE A 280 -5.10 15.51 2.58
CA ILE A 280 -4.73 16.90 2.74
C ILE A 280 -3.22 17.04 2.53
N THR A 281 -2.82 17.83 1.54
CA THR A 281 -1.41 18.21 1.35
C THR A 281 -1.11 19.44 2.20
N LEU A 282 -0.21 19.28 3.19
CA LEU A 282 0.23 20.37 4.06
C LEU A 282 1.38 21.16 3.43
N PHE A 283 2.33 20.46 2.81
CA PHE A 283 3.45 21.02 2.07
C PHE A 283 3.69 20.22 0.80
N GLN A 284 3.96 20.88 -0.32
CA GLN A 284 4.47 20.24 -1.52
C GLN A 284 5.98 20.04 -1.43
N LYS A 285 6.50 19.12 -2.24
CA LYS A 285 7.93 18.94 -2.42
C LYS A 285 8.63 20.27 -2.73
N ASN A 286 9.72 20.54 -2.00
CA ASN A 286 10.51 21.77 -2.01
C ASN A 286 9.85 23.02 -1.41
N ASP A 287 8.65 22.95 -0.86
CA ASP A 287 8.08 24.06 -0.10
C ASP A 287 8.98 24.37 1.11
N VAL A 288 9.17 25.67 1.37
CA VAL A 288 9.89 26.14 2.56
C VAL A 288 8.96 26.00 3.75
N ILE A 289 9.33 25.13 4.69
CA ILE A 289 8.58 24.87 5.93
C ILE A 289 8.91 25.96 6.94
N GLU A 290 10.20 26.18 7.19
CA GLU A 290 10.67 27.21 8.11
C GLU A 290 12.10 27.67 7.80
N LYS A 291 12.53 28.73 8.49
CA LYS A 291 13.91 29.26 8.45
C LYS A 291 14.56 29.08 9.81
N VAL A 292 15.69 28.39 9.84
CA VAL A 292 16.40 28.08 11.09
C VAL A 292 17.73 28.82 11.12
N ASN A 293 18.07 29.37 12.27
CA ASN A 293 19.42 29.89 12.52
C ASN A 293 20.34 28.71 12.82
N ILE A 294 21.43 28.59 12.07
CA ILE A 294 22.43 27.54 12.28
C ILE A 294 23.73 28.17 12.79
N ASP A 295 24.16 27.75 13.96
CA ASP A 295 25.44 28.18 14.53
C ASP A 295 26.60 27.71 13.64
N ASN A 296 27.67 28.51 13.61
CA ASN A 296 28.87 28.21 12.82
C ASN A 296 28.65 28.10 11.31
N ALA A 297 27.53 28.59 10.77
CA ALA A 297 27.30 28.73 9.33
C ALA A 297 27.75 30.11 8.82
N ARG A 298 28.21 30.18 7.56
CA ARG A 298 28.47 31.47 6.87
C ARG A 298 27.19 32.25 6.55
N VAL A 299 26.06 31.56 6.49
CA VAL A 299 24.72 32.16 6.36
C VAL A 299 24.04 32.15 7.72
N SER A 300 23.36 33.24 8.07
CA SER A 300 22.69 33.37 9.37
C SER A 300 21.40 32.56 9.45
N GLN A 301 20.76 32.27 8.32
CA GLN A 301 19.52 31.51 8.22
C GLN A 301 19.56 30.52 7.06
N VAL A 302 19.02 29.34 7.31
CA VAL A 302 18.89 28.26 6.33
C VAL A 302 17.41 27.91 6.18
N GLU A 303 16.97 27.82 4.92
CA GLU A 303 15.60 27.38 4.59
C GLU A 303 15.53 25.85 4.65
N ILE A 304 14.65 25.35 5.51
CA ILE A 304 14.33 23.92 5.62
C ILE A 304 13.11 23.64 4.73
N ILE A 305 13.24 22.66 3.85
CA ILE A 305 12.23 22.32 2.85
C ILE A 305 11.74 20.88 3.00
N ALA A 306 10.51 20.64 2.56
CA ALA A 306 9.96 19.30 2.42
C ALA A 306 10.71 18.52 1.33
N LYS A 307 11.18 17.31 1.64
CA LYS A 307 11.89 16.45 0.67
C LYS A 307 10.95 15.90 -0.41
N ASP A 308 9.73 15.57 -0.01
CA ASP A 308 8.62 15.08 -0.83
C ASP A 308 7.31 15.71 -0.31
N ASP A 309 6.19 15.48 -0.99
CA ASP A 309 4.88 15.99 -0.55
C ASP A 309 4.55 15.47 0.86
N ILE A 310 4.24 16.40 1.77
CA ILE A 310 3.81 16.09 3.13
C ILE A 310 2.30 16.15 3.15
N GLN A 311 1.68 14.98 3.26
CA GLN A 311 0.23 14.81 3.19
C GLN A 311 -0.27 13.86 4.28
N TYR A 312 -1.54 14.00 4.64
CA TYR A 312 -2.18 13.11 5.61
C TYR A 312 -3.65 12.88 5.27
N VAL A 313 -4.16 11.76 5.76
CA VAL A 313 -5.56 11.37 5.61
C VAL A 313 -6.39 12.05 6.68
N GLN A 314 -7.40 12.79 6.25
CA GLN A 314 -8.37 13.44 7.12
C GLN A 314 -9.72 12.73 6.98
N ASP A 315 -10.32 12.36 8.12
CA ASP A 315 -11.74 12.05 8.16
C ASP A 315 -12.49 13.38 8.10
N LYS A 316 -13.38 13.53 7.12
CA LYS A 316 -14.13 14.78 6.89
C LYS A 316 -15.05 15.15 8.05
N ASN A 317 -15.38 14.19 8.92
CA ASN A 317 -16.17 14.41 10.13
C ASN A 317 -15.30 14.67 11.37
N ASP A 318 -14.01 14.35 11.33
CA ASP A 318 -13.08 14.61 12.43
C ASP A 318 -12.58 16.06 12.36
N THR A 319 -13.00 16.89 13.32
CA THR A 319 -12.58 18.30 13.41
C THR A 319 -11.27 18.50 14.17
N THR A 320 -10.60 17.41 14.58
CA THR A 320 -9.34 17.50 15.34
C THR A 320 -8.27 18.13 14.48
N LYS A 321 -7.69 19.24 14.95
CA LYS A 321 -6.65 19.96 14.22
C LYS A 321 -5.37 19.11 14.15
N VAL A 322 -4.87 18.90 12.94
CA VAL A 322 -3.53 18.38 12.70
C VAL A 322 -2.51 19.52 12.81
N THR A 323 -1.47 19.30 13.59
CA THR A 323 -0.32 20.20 13.75
C THR A 323 0.96 19.47 13.34
N TYR A 324 2.11 20.14 13.38
CA TYR A 324 3.38 19.49 13.15
C TYR A 324 4.46 19.96 14.13
N GLN A 325 5.45 19.12 14.34
CA GLN A 325 6.63 19.38 15.16
C GLN A 325 7.88 19.02 14.38
N MET A 326 8.93 19.83 14.51
CA MET A 326 10.18 19.63 13.80
C MET A 326 11.19 18.96 14.72
N ASN A 327 11.74 17.84 14.26
CA ASN A 327 12.73 17.04 15.00
C ASN A 327 14.02 16.96 14.19
N TYR A 328 14.96 17.86 14.49
CA TYR A 328 16.25 17.92 13.81
C TYR A 328 17.24 16.91 14.36
N THR A 329 17.87 16.15 13.46
CA THR A 329 18.86 15.13 13.81
C THR A 329 20.28 15.58 13.49
N ASN A 330 20.47 16.42 12.46
CA ASN A 330 21.75 16.97 12.08
C ASN A 330 21.62 18.36 11.43
N LEU A 331 21.92 19.42 12.19
CA LEU A 331 21.96 20.80 11.71
C LEU A 331 23.37 21.41 11.81
N VAL A 332 24.43 20.59 11.76
CA VAL A 332 25.81 21.07 11.91
C VAL A 332 26.46 21.29 10.53
N PRO A 333 26.92 22.51 10.19
CA PRO A 333 27.63 22.76 8.94
C PRO A 333 28.99 22.01 8.86
N PRO A 334 29.46 21.63 7.66
CA PRO A 334 28.85 21.92 6.36
C PRO A 334 27.68 21.00 6.03
N LEU A 335 26.61 21.56 5.47
CA LEU A 335 25.44 20.80 4.97
C LEU A 335 25.34 20.97 3.46
N LYS A 336 25.00 19.90 2.74
CA LYS A 336 24.75 19.98 1.30
C LYS A 336 23.27 20.15 1.00
N LYS A 337 22.94 20.87 -0.07
CA LYS A 337 21.59 20.95 -0.60
C LYS A 337 20.97 19.55 -0.75
N GLY A 338 19.77 19.37 -0.21
CA GLY A 338 19.05 18.10 -0.25
C GLY A 338 19.50 17.07 0.80
N GLU A 339 20.48 17.39 1.63
CA GLU A 339 20.84 16.57 2.79
C GLU A 339 19.69 16.56 3.80
N VAL A 340 19.33 15.36 4.29
CA VAL A 340 18.28 15.20 5.32
C VAL A 340 18.84 15.66 6.65
N VAL A 341 18.18 16.65 7.25
CA VAL A 341 18.60 17.29 8.50
C VAL A 341 17.69 16.99 9.69
N GLY A 342 16.58 16.30 9.43
CA GLY A 342 15.61 15.93 10.44
C GLY A 342 14.32 15.43 9.84
N HIS A 343 13.29 15.40 10.68
CA HIS A 343 11.94 14.99 10.29
C HIS A 343 10.89 15.98 10.79
N LEU A 344 9.86 16.17 9.97
CA LEU A 344 8.59 16.78 10.37
C LEU A 344 7.67 15.67 10.88
N LEU A 345 7.23 15.79 12.13
CA LEU A 345 6.26 14.90 12.77
C LEU A 345 4.87 15.52 12.67
N LEU A 346 3.93 14.87 11.99
CA LEU A 346 2.53 15.25 11.98
C LEU A 346 1.84 14.77 13.24
N MET A 347 1.13 15.66 13.91
CA MET A 347 0.51 15.41 15.21
C MET A 347 -1.00 15.60 15.11
N ARG A 348 -1.77 14.63 15.58
CA ARG A 348 -3.22 14.76 15.83
C ARG A 348 -3.45 14.63 17.33
N GLY A 349 -3.64 15.77 18.00
CA GLY A 349 -3.48 15.84 19.45
C GLY A 349 -2.04 15.48 19.84
N ASP A 350 -1.87 14.52 20.75
CA ASP A 350 -0.56 14.04 21.20
C ASP A 350 -0.03 12.83 20.41
N ILE A 351 -0.79 12.37 19.40
CA ILE A 351 -0.45 11.19 18.61
C ILE A 351 0.31 11.61 17.36
N ASN A 352 1.50 11.07 17.17
CA ASN A 352 2.22 11.16 15.90
C ASN A 352 1.53 10.29 14.84
N ILE A 353 1.03 10.92 13.78
CA ILE A 353 0.34 10.27 12.66
C ILE A 353 1.19 10.16 11.39
N GLY A 354 2.42 10.69 11.39
CA GLY A 354 3.32 10.60 10.24
C GLY A 354 4.64 11.31 10.48
N SER A 355 5.71 10.82 9.84
CA SER A 355 7.05 11.39 9.93
C SER A 355 7.62 11.55 8.52
N PHE A 356 8.08 12.75 8.18
CA PHE A 356 8.52 13.11 6.83
C PHE A 356 9.91 13.72 6.86
N ASP A 357 10.80 13.29 5.96
CA ASP A 357 12.13 13.86 5.83
C ASP A 357 12.08 15.33 5.42
N VAL A 358 12.93 16.14 6.06
CA VAL A 358 13.16 17.54 5.70
C VAL A 358 14.62 17.77 5.36
N THR A 359 14.88 18.67 4.41
CA THR A 359 16.22 18.90 3.86
C THR A 359 16.57 20.38 3.82
N VAL A 360 17.85 20.71 3.64
CA VAL A 360 18.28 22.10 3.39
C VAL A 360 18.15 22.47 1.91
N LYS A 361 17.63 23.66 1.63
CA LYS A 361 17.39 24.15 0.26
C LYS A 361 18.67 24.49 -0.51
N THR A 362 19.72 24.89 0.21
CA THR A 362 21.00 25.35 -0.33
C THR A 362 22.14 24.78 0.47
N ASP A 363 23.34 24.76 -0.12
CA ASP A 363 24.56 24.43 0.62
C ASP A 363 24.76 25.41 1.77
N VAL A 364 25.19 24.88 2.91
CA VAL A 364 25.46 25.64 4.13
C VAL A 364 26.94 25.45 4.46
N GLU A 365 27.74 26.46 4.15
CA GLU A 365 29.17 26.42 4.44
C GLU A 365 29.44 26.70 5.92
N ALA A 366 30.40 25.97 6.50
CA ALA A 366 30.89 26.24 7.84
C ALA A 366 31.77 27.50 7.87
N LEU A 367 31.70 28.25 8.97
CA LEU A 367 32.68 29.28 9.28
C LEU A 367 34.07 28.64 9.42
N SER A 368 35.07 29.31 8.87
CA SER A 368 36.47 28.98 9.12
C SER A 368 36.84 29.27 10.58
N PHE A 369 37.96 28.71 11.03
CA PHE A 369 38.46 28.93 12.39
C PHE A 369 38.66 30.43 12.69
N VAL A 370 39.20 31.19 11.73
CA VAL A 370 39.43 32.64 11.88
C VAL A 370 38.11 33.39 12.05
N GLU A 371 37.11 33.08 11.24
CA GLU A 371 35.79 33.70 11.32
C GLU A 371 35.10 33.41 12.66
N LYS A 372 35.24 32.20 13.19
CA LYS A 372 34.73 31.83 14.52
C LYS A 372 35.37 32.67 15.64
N VAL A 373 36.70 32.83 15.61
CA VAL A 373 37.42 33.63 16.61
C VAL A 373 37.02 35.11 16.54
N VAL A 374 36.90 35.67 15.33
CA VAL A 374 36.46 37.07 15.14
C VAL A 374 35.05 37.29 15.66
N ASN A 375 34.12 36.35 15.44
CA ASN A 375 32.76 36.47 15.94
C ASN A 375 32.68 36.41 17.46
N GLN A 376 33.51 35.59 18.14
CA GLN A 376 33.56 35.58 19.60
C GLN A 376 34.10 36.90 20.17
N LEU A 377 35.14 37.48 19.57
CA LEU A 377 35.70 38.76 20.01
C LEU A 377 34.70 39.92 19.88
N LYS A 378 33.83 39.90 18.86
CA LYS A 378 32.76 40.89 18.67
C LYS A 378 31.62 40.80 19.69
N VAL A 379 31.43 39.65 20.34
CA VAL A 379 30.40 39.47 21.38
C VAL A 379 30.90 39.93 22.75
N LEU A 380 32.23 39.98 22.94
CA LEU A 380 32.89 40.41 24.17
C LEU A 380 33.15 41.92 24.25
N LEU A 381 33.05 42.62 23.12
CA LEU A 381 33.13 44.08 22.98
C LEU A 381 31.73 44.66 22.85
#